data_AF-A0A2E1X1D7-F1
#
_entry.id   AF-A0A2E1X1D7-F1
#
_cell.length_a   1.000
_cell.length_b   1.000
_cell.length_c   1.000
_cell.angle_alpha   90.00
_cell.angle_beta   90.00
_cell.angle_gamma   90.00
#
_symmetry.space_group_name_H-M   'P 1'
#
loop_
_entity.id
_entity.type
_entity.pdbx_description
1 polymer ?
#
loop_
_entity_poly.entity_id
_entity_poly.type
_entity_poly.pdbx_seq_one_letter_code
_entity_poly.pdbx_strand_id
1 'polypeptide(L)'
;MFQYLPSCLISLCLLLGGGECFAAEFIGAAEVVTADHVPKPVNAEVDVRESETELHLLIDEYLFRHWFSLEPTLIPDLDPDLKGEWGQFGDRIVEWLDVHFPIQVDGVQVIPIIEDLEWQEGFDLNDFLNYVGITVKFPTKSRPQKLEFLWSRYDTEDGFPLESVYMILAASDDYRILRFREDDPEQNWTPPEARQVIDPELVAPGIREPWFLLDLVPLSCAIIGFTIIWRSRRFTVGTVAGVSICSGVALLTLGITVVEVRPPWVSPIQLPAEEEASALFETLHRNIYRAFDYEDEGQIYDLLARSVSGDLLVKTYDEIHESLTMKLEEAAICEVRSVRTIDSEVQLPAVARKPAFQVLSTWEVIGTVRHWGHGHWRKNRSRALYDVSWLEGVGWRIDGVEVIDQRRLDDGQESVK
;
A
#
# COMPACT_ATOMS: atom_id res chain seq x y z
N MET A 1 34.95 -0.05 12.52
CA MET A 1 34.19 -1.32 12.52
C MET A 1 32.72 -0.99 12.77
N PHE A 2 32.11 -0.25 11.84
CA PHE A 2 30.67 -0.02 11.71
C PHE A 2 30.46 0.04 10.20
N GLN A 3 29.98 -1.06 9.65
CA GLN A 3 29.84 -1.33 8.23
C GLN A 3 28.38 -1.72 7.99
N TYR A 4 27.73 -1.00 7.07
CA TYR A 4 26.54 -1.37 6.31
C TYR A 4 25.26 -1.76 7.09
N LEU A 5 24.38 -0.76 7.31
CA LEU A 5 22.94 -0.94 7.50
C LEU A 5 22.24 -0.61 6.16
N PRO A 6 21.46 -1.53 5.56
CA PRO A 6 20.71 -1.26 4.33
C PRO A 6 19.42 -0.46 4.58
N SER A 7 19.04 0.32 3.57
CA SER A 7 18.24 1.55 3.61
C SER A 7 16.71 1.41 3.64
N CYS A 8 16.15 0.29 4.12
CA CYS A 8 14.69 0.13 4.29
C CYS A 8 14.13 0.91 5.50
N LEU A 9 15.02 1.39 6.37
CA LEU A 9 14.80 2.05 7.66
C LEU A 9 13.87 3.28 7.71
N ILE A 10 13.37 3.79 6.59
CA ILE A 10 12.78 5.14 6.55
C ILE A 10 11.29 5.13 6.19
N SER A 11 10.76 4.10 5.51
CA SER A 11 9.35 4.06 5.01
C SER A 11 8.28 4.29 6.06
N LEU A 12 8.61 3.95 7.30
CA LEU A 12 7.72 4.09 8.44
C LEU A 12 8.28 4.94 9.58
N CYS A 13 9.60 5.12 9.68
CA CYS A 13 10.16 6.06 10.66
C CYS A 13 9.68 7.51 10.41
N LEU A 14 9.40 7.90 9.16
CA LEU A 14 8.88 9.24 8.84
C LEU A 14 7.37 9.42 9.08
N LEU A 15 6.61 8.36 9.35
CA LEU A 15 5.29 8.49 9.99
C LEU A 15 5.42 9.07 11.41
N LEU A 16 6.58 8.92 12.04
CA LEU A 16 6.76 9.01 13.50
C LEU A 16 7.74 10.11 13.98
N GLY A 17 8.04 11.13 13.16
CA GLY A 17 8.58 12.40 13.66
C GLY A 17 9.91 12.35 14.44
N GLY A 18 10.93 11.68 13.91
CA GLY A 18 12.29 11.79 14.44
C GLY A 18 13.05 13.01 13.87
N GLY A 19 12.91 14.18 14.50
CA GLY A 19 13.65 15.41 14.15
C GLY A 19 14.19 16.12 15.40
N GLU A 20 15.47 16.46 15.37
CA GLU A 20 16.30 16.98 16.46
C GLU A 20 15.67 18.15 17.26
N CYS A 21 15.56 17.98 18.58
CA CYS A 21 15.24 19.07 19.52
C CYS A 21 16.42 20.05 19.63
N PHE A 22 16.32 21.23 19.02
CA PHE A 22 17.13 22.38 19.38
C PHE A 22 16.57 23.03 20.65
N ALA A 23 17.32 22.97 21.74
CA ALA A 23 17.03 23.71 22.96
C ALA A 23 17.32 25.21 22.75
N ALA A 24 16.28 26.03 22.82
CA ALA A 24 16.41 27.47 23.02
C ALA A 24 15.64 27.86 24.29
N GLU A 25 16.37 28.19 25.35
CA GLU A 25 15.83 28.81 26.56
C GLU A 25 15.24 30.19 26.22
N PHE A 26 13.95 30.37 26.45
CA PHE A 26 13.36 31.69 26.61
C PHE A 26 12.64 31.76 27.96
N ILE A 27 13.23 32.52 28.88
CA ILE A 27 12.61 32.94 30.14
C ILE A 27 11.80 34.20 29.85
N GLY A 28 10.48 34.14 30.00
CA GLY A 28 9.59 35.29 29.90
C GLY A 28 8.20 34.96 30.46
N ALA A 29 7.79 35.67 31.50
CA ALA A 29 6.57 35.45 32.25
C ALA A 29 5.31 35.45 31.37
N ALA A 30 4.52 34.37 31.44
CA ALA A 30 3.22 34.28 30.78
C ALA A 30 2.13 34.83 31.70
N GLU A 31 1.47 35.90 31.26
CA GLU A 31 0.11 36.23 31.65
C GLU A 31 -0.81 35.03 31.36
N VAL A 32 -1.66 34.70 32.32
CA VAL A 32 -2.74 33.71 32.15
C VAL A 32 -3.78 34.31 31.22
N VAL A 33 -3.59 34.12 29.92
CA VAL A 33 -4.64 34.27 28.92
C VAL A 33 -5.48 33.00 29.00
N THR A 34 -6.76 33.13 29.33
CA THR A 34 -7.76 32.07 29.17
C THR A 34 -7.66 31.57 27.74
N ALA A 35 -7.29 30.31 27.53
CA ALA A 35 -7.25 29.71 26.21
C ALA A 35 -8.66 29.77 25.62
N ASP A 36 -8.88 30.67 24.66
CA ASP A 36 -10.10 30.69 23.85
C ASP A 36 -10.25 29.28 23.24
N HIS A 37 -11.41 28.66 23.46
CA HIS A 37 -11.74 27.36 22.88
C HIS A 37 -11.77 27.53 21.36
N VAL A 38 -10.74 27.03 20.68
CA VAL A 38 -10.75 26.96 19.21
C VAL A 38 -11.42 25.64 18.86
N PRO A 39 -12.57 25.66 18.14
CA PRO A 39 -13.26 24.45 17.72
C PRO A 39 -12.32 23.51 16.96
N LYS A 40 -12.26 22.25 17.39
CA LYS A 40 -11.44 21.23 16.75
C LYS A 40 -12.08 20.79 15.42
N PRO A 41 -11.29 20.45 14.38
CA PRO A 41 -11.85 19.99 13.11
C PRO A 41 -12.65 18.69 13.32
N VAL A 42 -13.80 18.59 12.66
CA VAL A 42 -14.61 17.36 12.63
C VAL A 42 -13.90 16.35 11.74
N ASN A 43 -13.74 15.13 12.25
CA ASN A 43 -13.16 14.03 11.52
C ASN A 43 -14.25 13.17 10.91
N ALA A 44 -14.23 13.09 9.59
CA ALA A 44 -15.05 12.18 8.83
C ALA A 44 -14.14 11.26 8.01
N GLU A 45 -14.24 9.96 8.20
CA GLU A 45 -13.55 8.98 7.37
C GLU A 45 -14.56 8.15 6.61
N VAL A 46 -14.38 8.03 5.30
CA VAL A 46 -15.31 7.33 4.42
C VAL A 46 -14.59 6.20 3.70
N ASP A 47 -15.02 4.96 3.94
CA ASP A 47 -14.55 3.75 3.25
C ASP A 47 -15.58 3.33 2.18
N VAL A 48 -15.14 3.25 0.92
CA VAL A 48 -16.00 2.84 -0.21
C VAL A 48 -15.76 1.39 -0.59
N ARG A 49 -16.77 0.56 -0.34
CA ARG A 49 -16.77 -0.89 -0.66
C ARG A 49 -17.65 -1.22 -1.85
N GLU A 50 -17.71 -2.49 -2.22
CA GLU A 50 -18.48 -2.96 -3.38
C GLU A 50 -20.00 -2.82 -3.22
N SER A 51 -20.52 -2.79 -1.99
CA SER A 51 -21.96 -2.76 -1.71
C SER A 51 -22.37 -1.82 -0.57
N GLU A 52 -21.42 -1.07 -0.02
CA GLU A 52 -21.67 -0.09 1.02
C GLU A 52 -20.60 0.99 0.99
N THR A 53 -20.98 2.20 1.40
CA THR A 53 -20.04 3.25 1.79
C THR A 53 -20.18 3.45 3.29
N GLU A 54 -19.11 3.29 4.04
CA GLU A 54 -19.09 3.45 5.50
C GLU A 54 -18.50 4.82 5.83
N LEU A 55 -19.09 5.53 6.79
CA LEU A 55 -18.61 6.80 7.31
C LEU A 55 -18.40 6.67 8.82
N HIS A 56 -17.20 6.98 9.27
CA HIS A 56 -16.85 7.12 10.67
C HIS A 56 -16.71 8.61 11.00
N LEU A 57 -17.58 9.12 11.85
CA LEU A 57 -17.53 10.48 12.38
C LEU A 57 -16.99 10.43 13.81
N LEU A 58 -15.98 11.24 14.10
CA LEU A 58 -15.50 11.47 15.46
C LEU A 58 -15.70 12.94 15.82
N ILE A 59 -16.52 13.19 16.83
CA ILE A 59 -16.81 14.54 17.33
C ILE A 59 -16.69 14.60 18.84
N ASP A 60 -16.40 15.78 19.39
CA ASP A 60 -16.38 15.96 20.84
C ASP A 60 -17.80 15.98 21.44
N GLU A 61 -17.85 15.73 22.75
CA GLU A 61 -19.10 15.66 23.50
C GLU A 61 -19.93 16.95 23.46
N TYR A 62 -19.30 18.14 23.50
CA TYR A 62 -20.04 19.41 23.47
C TYR A 62 -20.70 19.61 22.11
N LEU A 63 -19.96 19.35 21.03
CA LEU A 63 -20.48 19.42 19.68
C LEU A 63 -21.61 18.40 19.45
N PHE A 64 -21.45 17.17 19.96
CA PHE A 64 -22.49 16.15 19.90
C PHE A 64 -23.79 16.60 20.59
N ARG A 65 -23.69 17.15 21.81
CA ARG A 65 -24.84 17.71 22.54
C ARG A 65 -25.48 18.84 21.76
N HIS A 66 -24.70 19.76 21.23
CA HIS A 66 -25.19 20.93 20.50
C HIS A 66 -25.90 20.56 19.20
N TRP A 67 -25.34 19.62 18.44
CA TRP A 67 -25.88 19.22 17.14
C TRP A 67 -27.10 18.31 17.24
N PHE A 68 -27.04 17.28 18.08
CA PHE A 68 -28.08 16.25 18.17
C PHE A 68 -29.05 16.46 19.34
N SER A 69 -28.73 17.36 20.28
CA SER A 69 -29.51 17.58 21.51
C SER A 69 -29.68 16.29 22.33
N LEU A 70 -28.64 15.47 22.37
CA LEU A 70 -28.58 14.18 23.04
C LEU A 70 -27.49 14.16 24.11
N GLU A 71 -27.63 13.26 25.08
CA GLU A 71 -26.72 13.08 26.21
C GLU A 71 -25.80 11.88 25.93
N PRO A 72 -24.54 12.07 25.49
CA PRO A 72 -23.72 10.96 25.01
C PRO A 72 -23.26 10.01 26.13
N THR A 73 -23.28 10.45 27.39
CA THR A 73 -23.00 9.60 28.56
C THR A 73 -24.01 8.46 28.75
N LEU A 74 -25.15 8.50 28.06
CA LEU A 74 -26.15 7.43 28.05
C LEU A 74 -25.86 6.35 26.99
N ILE A 75 -24.92 6.57 26.07
CA ILE A 75 -24.57 5.61 25.01
C ILE A 75 -24.13 4.25 25.57
N PRO A 76 -23.28 4.17 26.62
CA PRO A 76 -22.89 2.88 27.20
C PRO A 76 -24.04 2.06 27.82
N ASP A 77 -25.17 2.70 28.13
CA ASP A 77 -26.36 2.03 28.66
C ASP A 77 -27.29 1.52 27.54
N LEU A 78 -27.00 1.84 26.27
CA LEU A 78 -27.72 1.30 25.12
C LEU A 78 -27.34 -0.16 24.91
N ASP A 79 -28.26 -0.92 24.33
CA ASP A 79 -27.98 -2.32 23.97
C ASP A 79 -26.93 -2.34 22.84
N PRO A 80 -25.72 -2.88 23.08
CA PRO A 80 -24.64 -2.88 22.10
C PRO A 80 -24.94 -3.73 20.86
N ASP A 81 -25.96 -4.59 20.91
CA ASP A 81 -26.38 -5.40 19.77
C ASP A 81 -27.35 -4.64 18.82
N LEU A 82 -27.72 -3.39 19.13
CA LEU A 82 -28.57 -2.58 18.27
C LEU A 82 -27.83 -2.16 17.00
N LYS A 83 -28.37 -2.53 15.84
CA LYS A 83 -27.90 -2.09 14.52
C LYS A 83 -29.02 -1.39 13.78
N GLY A 84 -28.81 -0.14 13.39
CA GLY A 84 -29.83 0.70 12.76
C GLY A 84 -30.99 1.14 13.67
N GLU A 85 -31.22 0.48 14.80
CA GLU A 85 -32.34 0.74 15.72
C GLU A 85 -31.88 1.31 17.07
N TRP A 86 -31.06 2.36 17.05
CA TRP A 86 -30.53 3.04 18.24
C TRP A 86 -31.56 3.91 19.00
N GLY A 87 -32.85 3.61 18.87
CA GLY A 87 -33.95 4.39 19.43
C GLY A 87 -33.85 5.88 19.08
N GLN A 88 -34.03 6.74 20.08
CA GLN A 88 -33.99 8.20 19.90
C GLN A 88 -32.63 8.72 19.41
N PHE A 89 -31.52 8.02 19.74
CA PHE A 89 -30.20 8.38 19.21
C PHE A 89 -30.16 8.16 17.70
N GLY A 90 -30.64 6.98 17.27
CA GLY A 90 -30.80 6.63 15.86
C GLY A 90 -31.56 7.69 15.08
N ASP A 91 -32.80 7.96 15.50
CA ASP A 91 -33.69 8.87 14.78
C ASP A 91 -33.09 10.27 14.62
N ARG A 92 -32.54 10.84 15.70
CA ARG A 92 -32.02 12.22 15.69
C ARG A 92 -30.71 12.36 14.93
N ILE A 93 -29.81 11.40 15.06
CA ILE A 93 -28.54 11.43 14.33
C ILE A 93 -28.81 11.26 12.84
N VAL A 94 -29.67 10.32 12.45
CA VAL A 94 -30.03 10.09 11.04
C VAL A 94 -30.75 11.31 10.46
N GLU A 95 -31.73 11.88 11.16
CA GLU A 95 -32.42 13.10 10.72
C GLU A 95 -31.45 14.27 10.53
N TRP A 96 -30.54 14.47 11.50
CA TRP A 96 -29.54 15.52 11.39
C TRP A 96 -28.59 15.31 10.21
N LEU A 97 -28.12 14.08 9.99
CA LEU A 97 -27.23 13.75 8.87
C LEU A 97 -27.94 13.93 7.53
N ASP A 98 -29.20 13.49 7.39
CA ASP A 98 -29.95 13.66 6.14
C ASP A 98 -30.20 15.14 5.79
N VAL A 99 -30.34 16.00 6.80
CA VAL A 99 -30.53 17.45 6.61
C VAL A 99 -29.22 18.18 6.37
N HIS A 100 -28.22 17.94 7.21
CA HIS A 100 -27.01 18.76 7.27
C HIS A 100 -25.84 18.18 6.49
N PHE A 101 -25.85 16.87 6.27
CA PHE A 101 -24.83 16.11 5.55
C PHE A 101 -25.42 15.12 4.53
N PRO A 102 -26.23 15.58 3.55
CA PRO A 102 -26.79 14.67 2.56
C PRO A 102 -25.70 14.14 1.62
N ILE A 103 -25.74 12.83 1.37
CA ILE A 103 -24.89 12.16 0.38
C ILE A 103 -25.74 11.71 -0.80
N GLN A 104 -25.29 12.01 -2.01
CA GLN A 104 -25.80 11.39 -3.22
C GLN A 104 -24.79 10.36 -3.76
N VAL A 105 -25.28 9.15 -3.97
CA VAL A 105 -24.56 8.05 -4.59
C VAL A 105 -25.14 7.86 -5.99
N ASP A 106 -24.33 8.08 -7.02
CA ASP A 106 -24.73 7.95 -8.42
C ASP A 106 -26.00 8.76 -8.77
N GLY A 107 -26.16 9.94 -8.15
CA GLY A 107 -27.31 10.84 -8.32
C GLY A 107 -28.56 10.45 -7.53
N VAL A 108 -28.48 9.46 -6.64
CA VAL A 108 -29.55 9.07 -5.72
C VAL A 108 -29.17 9.44 -4.30
N GLN A 109 -30.01 10.20 -3.61
CA GLN A 109 -29.82 10.48 -2.18
C GLN A 109 -30.03 9.21 -1.38
N VAL A 110 -29.04 8.87 -0.54
CA VAL A 110 -29.07 7.67 0.31
C VAL A 110 -29.15 8.10 1.76
N ILE A 111 -30.08 7.50 2.50
CA ILE A 111 -30.25 7.75 3.94
C ILE A 111 -29.23 6.89 4.71
N PRO A 112 -28.50 7.46 5.68
CA PRO A 112 -27.55 6.70 6.49
C PRO A 112 -28.25 5.73 7.43
N ILE A 113 -27.62 4.58 7.68
CA ILE A 113 -28.00 3.61 8.71
C ILE A 113 -26.89 3.60 9.76
N ILE A 114 -27.21 3.82 11.02
CA ILE A 114 -26.19 3.75 12.08
C ILE A 114 -25.80 2.29 12.30
N GLU A 115 -24.52 1.98 12.08
CA GLU A 115 -23.95 0.66 12.39
C GLU A 115 -23.53 0.60 13.85
N ASP A 116 -22.87 1.66 14.33
CA ASP A 116 -22.25 1.68 15.65
C ASP A 116 -22.20 3.10 16.24
N LEU A 117 -22.25 3.16 17.57
CA LEU A 117 -22.25 4.40 18.34
C LEU A 117 -21.47 4.18 19.66
N GLU A 118 -20.38 4.91 19.83
CA GLU A 118 -19.49 4.77 20.97
C GLU A 118 -19.29 6.10 21.67
N TRP A 119 -19.37 6.12 23.00
CA TRP A 119 -18.92 7.24 23.83
C TRP A 119 -17.72 6.83 24.64
N GLN A 120 -16.74 7.72 24.71
CA GLN A 120 -15.52 7.48 25.45
C GLN A 120 -15.16 8.70 26.30
N GLU A 121 -14.91 8.44 27.58
CA GLU A 121 -14.40 9.42 28.54
C GLU A 121 -12.93 9.76 28.23
N GLY A 122 -12.60 11.05 28.17
CA GLY A 122 -11.23 11.54 28.02
C GLY A 122 -10.41 11.33 29.31
N PHE A 123 -9.10 11.14 29.18
CA PHE A 123 -8.19 11.03 30.34
C PHE A 123 -7.73 12.42 30.82
N ASP A 124 -7.45 12.59 32.11
CA ASP A 124 -7.15 13.88 32.76
C ASP A 124 -5.72 14.43 32.50
N LEU A 125 -5.02 13.95 31.46
CA LEU A 125 -3.62 14.32 31.18
C LEU A 125 -3.53 15.14 29.88
N ASN A 126 -3.77 16.45 29.96
CA ASN A 126 -3.65 17.47 28.89
C ASN A 126 -4.89 17.70 28.01
N ASP A 127 -5.98 18.21 28.59
CA ASP A 127 -7.13 18.77 27.83
C ASP A 127 -7.86 17.77 26.90
N PHE A 128 -7.94 16.49 27.28
CA PHE A 128 -8.75 15.52 26.54
C PHE A 128 -10.24 15.76 26.84
N LEU A 129 -10.98 16.15 25.80
CA LEU A 129 -12.43 16.18 25.82
C LEU A 129 -12.97 14.74 25.74
N ASN A 130 -14.21 14.54 26.17
CA ASN A 130 -14.93 13.30 25.87
C ASN A 130 -15.32 13.30 24.38
N TYR A 131 -15.37 12.12 23.76
CA TYR A 131 -15.66 11.99 22.33
C TYR A 131 -16.79 11.01 22.08
N VAL A 132 -17.45 11.21 20.94
CA VAL A 132 -18.46 10.30 20.39
C VAL A 132 -18.02 9.84 19.00
N GLY A 133 -17.87 8.53 18.84
CA GLY A 133 -17.70 7.87 17.56
C GLY A 133 -19.07 7.47 17.00
N ILE A 134 -19.35 7.88 15.76
CA ILE A 134 -20.58 7.51 15.05
C ILE A 134 -20.17 6.81 13.76
N THR A 135 -20.52 5.53 13.62
CA THR A 135 -20.31 4.79 12.37
C THR A 135 -21.64 4.64 11.66
N VAL A 136 -21.73 5.15 10.44
CA VAL A 136 -22.92 5.05 9.60
C VAL A 136 -22.61 4.42 8.25
N LYS A 137 -23.56 3.66 7.72
CA LYS A 137 -23.48 3.02 6.41
C LYS A 137 -24.48 3.61 5.45
N PHE A 138 -24.02 3.85 4.22
CA PHE A 138 -24.82 4.21 3.08
C PHE A 138 -24.91 2.98 2.17
N PRO A 139 -26.02 2.21 2.23
CA PRO A 139 -26.14 0.98 1.46
C PRO A 139 -26.21 1.26 -0.04
N THR A 140 -25.44 0.51 -0.82
CA THR A 140 -25.42 0.62 -2.29
C THR A 140 -25.63 -0.75 -2.93
N LYS A 141 -26.13 -0.79 -4.16
CA LYS A 141 -26.30 -2.07 -4.90
C LYS A 141 -25.04 -2.49 -5.65
N SER A 142 -24.09 -1.57 -5.79
CA SER A 142 -22.85 -1.72 -6.53
C SER A 142 -21.89 -0.63 -6.09
N ARG A 143 -20.60 -0.82 -6.39
CA ARG A 143 -19.55 0.16 -6.12
C ARG A 143 -19.94 1.53 -6.73
N PRO A 144 -19.98 2.61 -5.93
CA PRO A 144 -20.28 3.95 -6.40
C PRO A 144 -19.35 4.40 -7.53
N GLN A 145 -19.90 5.02 -8.57
CA GLN A 145 -19.13 5.70 -9.60
C GLN A 145 -18.95 7.19 -9.28
N LYS A 146 -19.91 7.78 -8.58
CA LYS A 146 -19.87 9.17 -8.16
C LYS A 146 -20.48 9.34 -6.78
N LEU A 147 -19.76 10.06 -5.93
CA LEU A 147 -20.21 10.48 -4.61
C LEU A 147 -20.24 12.00 -4.55
N GLU A 148 -21.36 12.55 -4.10
CA GLU A 148 -21.54 13.99 -3.89
C GLU A 148 -21.93 14.22 -2.44
N PHE A 149 -21.16 15.07 -1.79
CA PHE A 149 -21.26 15.38 -0.38
C PHE A 149 -21.59 16.86 -0.23
N LEU A 150 -22.49 17.18 0.69
CA LEU A 150 -22.76 18.55 1.10
C LEU A 150 -22.62 18.63 2.62
N TRP A 151 -21.88 19.61 3.13
CA TRP A 151 -21.78 19.88 4.56
C TRP A 151 -22.24 21.30 4.88
N SER A 152 -23.35 21.43 5.60
CA SER A 152 -24.03 22.73 5.79
C SER A 152 -23.93 23.33 7.19
N ARG A 153 -23.31 22.65 8.16
CA ARG A 153 -23.37 23.05 9.56
C ARG A 153 -22.00 23.27 10.19
N TYR A 154 -21.75 24.50 10.66
CA TYR A 154 -20.45 24.94 11.20
C TYR A 154 -20.57 25.58 12.59
N ASP A 155 -21.78 25.74 13.13
CA ASP A 155 -22.00 26.36 14.44
C ASP A 155 -21.60 25.43 15.60
N THR A 156 -21.07 26.05 16.65
CA THR A 156 -20.66 25.44 17.91
C THR A 156 -21.43 26.05 19.08
N GLU A 157 -21.40 25.40 20.25
CA GLU A 157 -22.09 25.87 21.45
C GLU A 157 -21.54 27.22 21.96
N ASP A 158 -20.23 27.43 21.83
CA ASP A 158 -19.52 28.62 22.33
C ASP A 158 -19.59 29.84 21.38
N GLY A 159 -20.18 29.66 20.19
CA GLY A 159 -20.39 30.73 19.21
C GLY A 159 -19.18 31.01 18.31
N PHE A 160 -18.13 30.20 18.38
CA PHE A 160 -17.00 30.25 17.44
C PHE A 160 -17.18 29.17 16.36
N PRO A 161 -17.60 29.51 15.13
CA PRO A 161 -17.87 28.48 14.13
C PRO A 161 -16.60 27.74 13.69
N LEU A 162 -16.77 26.48 13.28
CA LEU A 162 -15.73 25.67 12.67
C LEU A 162 -15.23 26.34 11.38
N GLU A 163 -13.92 26.59 11.27
CA GLU A 163 -13.33 27.16 10.05
C GLU A 163 -13.43 26.21 8.85
N SER A 164 -13.33 24.90 9.09
CA SER A 164 -13.54 23.88 8.08
C SER A 164 -13.75 22.50 8.70
N VAL A 165 -14.44 21.63 7.95
CA VAL A 165 -14.58 20.19 8.26
C VAL A 165 -13.74 19.40 7.26
N TYR A 166 -12.93 18.45 7.75
CA TYR A 166 -12.08 17.61 6.90
C TYR A 166 -12.67 16.20 6.82
N MET A 167 -12.67 15.66 5.60
CA MET A 167 -13.12 14.30 5.36
C MET A 167 -12.09 13.54 4.54
N ILE A 168 -11.71 12.35 5.00
CA ILE A 168 -10.82 11.46 4.28
C ILE A 168 -11.68 10.41 3.61
N LEU A 169 -11.75 10.47 2.29
CA LEU A 169 -12.32 9.43 1.47
C LEU A 169 -11.23 8.44 1.13
N ALA A 170 -11.39 7.19 1.53
CA ALA A 170 -10.51 6.09 1.17
C ALA A 170 -11.29 5.07 0.32
N ALA A 171 -10.66 4.65 -0.77
CA ALA A 171 -10.98 3.42 -1.47
C ALA A 171 -9.71 2.56 -1.50
N SER A 172 -9.86 1.27 -1.83
CA SER A 172 -8.78 0.29 -1.77
C SER A 172 -7.48 0.70 -2.47
N ASP A 173 -7.52 1.55 -3.50
CA ASP A 173 -6.35 1.98 -4.29
C ASP A 173 -6.17 3.51 -4.41
N ASP A 174 -7.02 4.31 -3.77
CA ASP A 174 -6.96 5.77 -3.84
C ASP A 174 -7.60 6.41 -2.63
N TYR A 175 -7.24 7.67 -2.39
CA TYR A 175 -7.85 8.46 -1.34
C TYR A 175 -7.93 9.92 -1.77
N ARG A 176 -8.89 10.61 -1.16
CA ARG A 176 -9.07 12.04 -1.33
C ARG A 176 -9.37 12.68 0.01
N ILE A 177 -8.65 13.75 0.32
CA ILE A 177 -8.97 14.60 1.45
C ILE A 177 -9.88 15.69 0.91
N LEU A 178 -11.10 15.77 1.44
CA LEU A 178 -12.04 16.85 1.20
C LEU A 178 -11.98 17.83 2.35
N ARG A 179 -12.08 19.11 2.01
CA ARG A 179 -12.18 20.19 2.98
C ARG A 179 -13.45 20.96 2.69
N PHE A 180 -14.41 20.87 3.62
CA PHE A 180 -15.65 21.62 3.57
C PHE A 180 -15.47 22.95 4.29
N ARG A 181 -15.97 24.01 3.68
CA ARG A 181 -16.03 25.35 4.27
C ARG A 181 -17.43 25.92 4.07
N GLU A 182 -17.81 26.89 4.88
CA GLU A 182 -19.11 27.53 4.74
C GLU A 182 -19.32 28.16 3.35
N ASP A 183 -18.25 28.66 2.73
CA ASP A 183 -18.25 29.22 1.37
C ASP A 183 -18.08 28.19 0.25
N ASP A 184 -17.65 26.96 0.57
CA ASP A 184 -17.49 25.83 -0.35
C ASP A 184 -17.98 24.51 0.31
N PRO A 185 -19.30 24.38 0.55
CA PRO A 185 -19.87 23.27 1.32
C PRO A 185 -20.09 22.00 0.48
N GLU A 186 -19.94 22.07 -0.84
CA GLU A 186 -20.20 20.96 -1.76
C GLU A 186 -18.89 20.35 -2.25
N GLN A 187 -18.76 19.03 -2.13
CA GLN A 187 -17.59 18.30 -2.60
C GLN A 187 -18.04 17.05 -3.37
N ASN A 188 -17.32 16.71 -4.43
CA ASN A 188 -17.61 15.53 -5.23
C ASN A 188 -16.36 14.65 -5.35
N TRP A 189 -16.57 13.34 -5.48
CA TRP A 189 -15.50 12.38 -5.73
C TRP A 189 -15.97 11.26 -6.65
N THR A 190 -15.08 10.85 -7.54
CA THR A 190 -15.25 9.70 -8.44
C THR A 190 -14.22 8.68 -8.01
N PRO A 191 -14.61 7.61 -7.29
CA PRO A 191 -13.68 6.53 -6.96
C PRO A 191 -13.05 5.96 -8.23
N PRO A 192 -11.74 5.68 -8.25
CA PRO A 192 -11.11 5.14 -9.44
C PRO A 192 -11.56 3.71 -9.72
N GLU A 193 -11.54 3.33 -11.00
CA GLU A 193 -11.82 1.96 -11.43
C GLU A 193 -10.87 0.97 -10.72
N ALA A 194 -11.39 -0.23 -10.42
CA ALA A 194 -10.58 -1.30 -9.86
C ALA A 194 -9.46 -1.65 -10.84
N ARG A 195 -8.21 -1.62 -10.39
CA ARG A 195 -7.08 -2.00 -11.24
C ARG A 195 -7.12 -3.50 -11.53
N GLN A 196 -6.55 -3.90 -12.66
CA GLN A 196 -6.40 -5.30 -13.01
C GLN A 196 -5.55 -6.01 -11.95
N VAL A 197 -6.10 -7.05 -11.34
CA VAL A 197 -5.35 -7.93 -10.43
C VAL A 197 -4.82 -9.10 -11.23
N ILE A 198 -3.50 -9.22 -11.30
CA ILE A 198 -2.83 -10.37 -11.92
C ILE A 198 -2.28 -11.24 -10.81
N ASP A 199 -2.58 -12.53 -10.84
CA ASP A 199 -2.02 -13.48 -9.88
C ASP A 199 -0.51 -13.68 -10.17
N PRO A 200 0.39 -13.26 -9.25
CA PRO A 200 1.83 -13.36 -9.46
C PRO A 200 2.35 -14.81 -9.61
N GLU A 201 1.55 -15.81 -9.23
CA GLU A 201 1.92 -17.22 -9.31
C GLU A 201 1.56 -17.85 -10.66
N LEU A 202 0.61 -17.26 -11.40
CA LEU A 202 0.11 -17.82 -12.66
C LEU A 202 0.84 -17.33 -13.90
N VAL A 203 1.57 -16.22 -13.81
CA VAL A 203 2.29 -15.63 -14.95
C VAL A 203 3.76 -16.10 -14.97
N ALA A 204 4.01 -17.30 -15.46
CA ALA A 204 5.38 -17.82 -15.56
C ALA A 204 6.20 -17.10 -16.65
N PRO A 205 7.50 -16.82 -16.42
CA PRO A 205 8.39 -16.35 -17.47
C PRO A 205 8.51 -17.42 -18.57
N GLY A 206 8.48 -17.00 -19.82
CA GLY A 206 8.68 -17.91 -20.95
C GLY A 206 10.15 -18.28 -21.12
N ILE A 207 10.43 -19.50 -21.59
CA ILE A 207 11.76 -19.93 -22.01
C ILE A 207 11.83 -19.80 -23.53
N ARG A 208 12.83 -19.09 -24.06
CA ARG A 208 13.09 -19.06 -25.50
C ARG A 208 14.04 -20.18 -25.89
N GLU A 209 13.57 -21.02 -26.81
CA GLU A 209 14.35 -22.12 -27.36
C GLU A 209 15.65 -21.63 -28.03
N PRO A 210 16.77 -22.35 -27.86
CA PRO A 210 18.00 -22.03 -28.58
C PRO A 210 17.79 -22.20 -30.10
N TRP A 211 18.53 -21.44 -30.91
CA TRP A 211 18.44 -21.59 -32.37
C TRP A 211 18.90 -22.97 -32.83
N PHE A 212 19.95 -23.50 -32.21
CA PHE A 212 20.42 -24.86 -32.42
C PHE A 212 21.33 -25.31 -31.27
N LEU A 213 21.45 -26.63 -31.15
CA LEU A 213 22.35 -27.31 -30.26
C LEU A 213 23.64 -27.65 -31.03
N LEU A 214 24.80 -27.18 -30.56
CA LEU A 214 26.07 -27.40 -31.22
C LEU A 214 26.94 -28.35 -30.39
N ASP A 215 27.26 -29.52 -30.94
CA ASP A 215 28.13 -30.49 -30.31
C ASP A 215 29.60 -30.21 -30.67
N LEU A 216 30.37 -29.65 -29.74
CA LEU A 216 31.69 -29.09 -30.02
C LEU A 216 32.73 -30.18 -30.38
N VAL A 217 32.69 -31.34 -29.73
CA VAL A 217 33.67 -32.42 -29.96
C VAL A 217 33.44 -33.13 -31.30
N PRO A 218 32.22 -33.54 -31.68
CA PRO A 218 31.96 -34.09 -33.00
C PRO A 218 32.25 -33.09 -34.12
N LEU A 219 31.93 -31.81 -33.94
CA LEU A 219 32.22 -30.78 -34.94
C LEU A 219 33.73 -30.61 -35.13
N SER A 220 34.50 -30.50 -34.04
CA SER A 220 35.96 -30.38 -34.12
C SER A 220 36.61 -31.64 -34.68
N CYS A 221 36.15 -32.84 -34.29
CA CYS A 221 36.61 -34.11 -34.85
C CYS A 221 36.29 -34.23 -36.35
N ALA A 222 35.15 -33.73 -36.81
CA ALA A 222 34.78 -33.70 -38.22
C ALA A 222 35.71 -32.75 -39.02
N ILE A 223 36.01 -31.57 -38.48
CA ILE A 223 36.95 -30.61 -39.10
C ILE A 223 38.37 -31.20 -39.15
N ILE A 224 38.83 -31.84 -38.07
CA ILE A 224 40.14 -32.49 -38.01
C ILE A 224 40.21 -33.68 -38.99
N GLY A 225 39.19 -34.55 -39.00
CA GLY A 225 39.10 -35.65 -39.95
C GLY A 225 39.10 -35.17 -41.40
N PHE A 226 38.33 -34.11 -41.70
CA PHE A 226 38.27 -33.50 -43.03
C PHE A 226 39.61 -32.88 -43.45
N THR A 227 40.29 -32.16 -42.56
CA THR A 227 41.61 -31.58 -42.85
C THR A 227 42.68 -32.64 -43.08
N ILE A 228 42.64 -33.76 -42.35
CA ILE A 228 43.50 -34.94 -42.58
C ILE A 228 43.28 -35.50 -43.99
N ILE A 229 42.02 -35.67 -44.42
CA ILE A 229 41.66 -36.16 -45.76
C ILE A 229 42.12 -35.17 -46.83
N TRP A 230 41.77 -33.89 -46.68
CA TRP A 230 42.09 -32.83 -47.65
C TRP A 230 43.59 -32.66 -47.88
N ARG A 231 44.39 -32.74 -46.81
CA ARG A 231 45.85 -32.58 -46.89
C ARG A 231 46.56 -33.84 -47.38
N SER A 232 45.87 -34.98 -47.40
CA SER A 232 46.43 -36.23 -47.91
C SER A 232 46.41 -36.27 -49.44
N ARG A 233 47.59 -36.43 -50.05
CA ARG A 233 47.71 -36.64 -51.51
C ARG A 233 47.48 -38.10 -51.94
N ARG A 234 47.57 -39.04 -50.99
CA ARG A 234 47.29 -40.48 -51.13
C ARG A 234 46.76 -41.00 -49.79
N PHE A 235 45.76 -41.88 -49.83
CA PHE A 235 45.21 -42.53 -48.63
C PHE A 235 46.22 -43.56 -48.08
N THR A 236 47.02 -43.15 -47.09
CA THR A 236 47.94 -44.06 -46.38
C THR A 236 47.28 -44.63 -45.14
N VAL A 237 47.89 -45.68 -44.54
CA VAL A 237 47.40 -46.30 -43.29
C VAL A 237 47.25 -45.27 -42.16
N GLY A 238 48.15 -44.28 -42.07
CA GLY A 238 48.07 -43.20 -41.10
C GLY A 238 46.85 -42.28 -41.29
N THR A 239 46.47 -42.01 -42.54
CA THR A 239 45.25 -41.24 -42.87
C THR A 239 44.00 -41.99 -42.37
N VAL A 240 43.93 -43.30 -42.62
CA VAL A 240 42.79 -44.14 -42.20
C VAL A 240 42.70 -44.23 -40.68
N ALA A 241 43.83 -44.45 -39.99
CA ALA A 241 43.88 -44.50 -38.54
C ALA A 241 43.44 -43.18 -37.89
N GLY A 242 43.94 -42.04 -38.40
CA GLY A 242 43.58 -40.71 -37.89
C GLY A 242 42.09 -40.38 -38.02
N VAL A 243 41.49 -40.66 -39.18
CA VAL A 243 40.05 -40.46 -39.41
C VAL A 243 39.20 -41.41 -38.56
N SER A 244 39.64 -42.66 -38.38
CA SER A 244 38.94 -43.64 -37.55
C SER A 244 38.92 -43.24 -36.08
N ILE A 245 40.04 -42.69 -35.57
CA ILE A 245 40.11 -42.15 -34.20
C ILE A 245 39.17 -40.96 -34.05
N CYS A 246 39.20 -39.99 -34.97
CA CYS A 246 38.30 -38.83 -34.92
C CYS A 246 36.82 -39.26 -34.95
N SER A 247 36.47 -40.24 -35.79
CA SER A 247 35.10 -40.76 -35.90
C SER A 247 34.68 -41.52 -34.64
N GLY A 248 35.59 -42.31 -34.06
CA GLY A 248 35.36 -43.03 -32.81
C GLY A 248 35.13 -42.08 -31.63
N VAL A 249 35.96 -41.03 -31.51
CA VAL A 249 35.80 -39.99 -30.48
C VAL A 249 34.49 -39.24 -30.67
N ALA A 250 34.19 -38.79 -31.89
CA ALA A 250 32.93 -38.09 -32.20
C ALA A 250 31.69 -38.92 -31.84
N LEU A 251 31.71 -40.23 -32.10
CA LEU A 251 30.61 -41.13 -31.77
C LEU A 251 30.46 -41.34 -30.26
N LEU A 252 31.58 -41.47 -29.54
CA LEU A 252 31.58 -41.67 -28.09
C LEU A 252 31.12 -40.43 -27.31
N THR A 253 31.33 -39.23 -27.84
CA THR A 253 30.95 -37.97 -27.18
C THR A 253 29.65 -37.37 -27.68
N LEU A 254 28.95 -38.02 -28.61
CA LEU A 254 27.74 -37.51 -29.23
C LEU A 254 26.66 -37.22 -28.16
N GLY A 255 26.19 -35.98 -28.10
CA GLY A 255 25.18 -35.53 -27.14
C GLY A 255 25.72 -35.15 -25.76
N ILE A 256 27.01 -35.39 -25.48
CA ILE A 256 27.64 -35.06 -24.19
C ILE A 256 28.19 -33.63 -24.20
N THR A 257 28.74 -33.19 -25.33
CA THR A 257 29.40 -31.87 -25.44
C THR A 257 28.56 -30.83 -26.17
N VAL A 258 27.24 -30.91 -25.95
CA VAL A 258 26.27 -30.00 -26.53
C VAL A 258 26.33 -28.65 -25.83
N VAL A 259 26.52 -27.60 -26.62
CA VAL A 259 26.41 -26.21 -26.18
C VAL A 259 25.22 -25.57 -26.89
N GLU A 260 24.40 -24.88 -26.11
CA GLU A 260 23.27 -24.12 -26.62
C GLU A 260 23.76 -22.85 -27.30
N VAL A 261 23.55 -22.74 -28.62
CA VAL A 261 23.95 -21.54 -29.36
C VAL A 261 22.78 -20.57 -29.38
N ARG A 262 22.95 -19.47 -28.63
CA ARG A 262 22.01 -18.35 -28.58
C ARG A 262 22.69 -17.08 -29.06
N PRO A 263 21.98 -16.18 -29.76
CA PRO A 263 22.50 -14.87 -30.09
C PRO A 263 22.73 -14.07 -28.80
N PRO A 264 23.86 -13.34 -28.66
CA PRO A 264 24.13 -12.57 -27.46
C PRO A 264 23.15 -11.40 -27.24
N TRP A 265 22.38 -11.02 -28.27
CA TRP A 265 21.36 -9.96 -28.23
C TRP A 265 19.93 -10.48 -28.02
N VAL A 266 19.72 -11.80 -27.88
CA VAL A 266 18.40 -12.38 -27.62
C VAL A 266 18.36 -12.92 -26.20
N SER A 267 17.42 -12.41 -25.40
CA SER A 267 17.16 -12.94 -24.06
C SER A 267 16.78 -14.43 -24.13
N PRO A 268 17.46 -15.33 -23.41
CA PRO A 268 17.00 -16.71 -23.24
C PRO A 268 15.65 -16.79 -22.49
N ILE A 269 15.33 -15.76 -21.72
CA ILE A 269 14.10 -15.67 -20.93
C ILE A 269 13.20 -14.61 -21.54
N GLN A 270 11.94 -14.96 -21.71
CA GLN A 270 10.87 -14.04 -22.06
C GLN A 270 10.23 -13.55 -20.77
N LEU A 271 10.54 -12.30 -20.42
CA LEU A 271 9.88 -11.59 -19.34
C LEU A 271 8.44 -11.22 -19.74
N PRO A 272 7.55 -10.96 -18.77
CA PRO A 272 6.23 -10.39 -19.03
C PRO A 272 6.33 -9.09 -19.83
N ALA A 273 5.26 -8.75 -20.54
CA ALA A 273 5.17 -7.44 -21.19
C ALA A 273 5.20 -6.31 -20.14
N GLU A 274 5.58 -5.10 -20.54
CA GLU A 274 5.73 -3.97 -19.60
C GLU A 274 4.46 -3.70 -18.78
N GLU A 275 3.29 -3.70 -19.43
CA GLU A 275 1.99 -3.53 -18.78
C GLU A 275 1.69 -4.65 -17.78
N GLU A 276 2.01 -5.90 -18.14
CA GLU A 276 1.81 -7.08 -17.30
C GLU A 276 2.78 -7.09 -16.10
N ALA A 277 4.04 -6.72 -16.32
CA ALA A 277 5.05 -6.55 -15.28
C ALA A 277 4.67 -5.45 -14.29
N SER A 278 4.10 -4.35 -14.77
CA SER A 278 3.60 -3.26 -13.93
C SER A 278 2.42 -3.75 -13.05
N ALA A 279 1.43 -4.41 -13.65
CA ALA A 279 0.28 -4.95 -12.92
C ALA A 279 0.66 -6.07 -11.92
N LEU A 280 1.65 -6.90 -12.26
CA LEU A 280 2.26 -7.87 -11.35
C LEU A 280 2.88 -7.17 -10.14
N PHE A 281 3.73 -6.16 -10.38
CA PHE A 281 4.36 -5.39 -9.31
C PHE A 281 3.31 -4.70 -8.42
N GLU A 282 2.32 -4.04 -9.00
CA GLU A 282 1.27 -3.37 -8.21
C GLU A 282 0.50 -4.36 -7.33
N THR A 283 0.26 -5.58 -7.82
CA THR A 283 -0.38 -6.63 -7.02
C THR A 283 0.48 -7.06 -5.84
N LEU A 284 1.78 -7.30 -6.07
CA LEU A 284 2.74 -7.64 -5.01
C LEU A 284 2.85 -6.51 -3.99
N HIS A 285 3.02 -5.27 -4.46
CA HIS A 285 3.23 -4.08 -3.62
C HIS A 285 2.01 -3.77 -2.75
N ARG A 286 0.80 -3.80 -3.31
CA ARG A 286 -0.44 -3.59 -2.54
C ARG A 286 -0.63 -4.64 -1.45
N ASN A 287 -0.34 -5.90 -1.78
CA ASN A 287 -0.49 -7.01 -0.84
C ASN A 287 0.47 -6.90 0.37
N ILE A 288 1.61 -6.18 0.26
CA ILE A 288 2.48 -5.91 1.42
C ILE A 288 1.70 -5.17 2.51
N TYR A 289 0.98 -4.10 2.15
CA TYR A 289 0.22 -3.30 3.11
C TYR A 289 -1.02 -4.04 3.59
N ARG A 290 -1.74 -4.71 2.68
CA ARG A 290 -2.93 -5.50 2.99
C ARG A 290 -2.68 -6.66 3.96
N ALA A 291 -1.45 -7.19 4.01
CA ALA A 291 -1.10 -8.24 4.95
C ALA A 291 -1.31 -7.81 6.41
N PHE A 292 -1.19 -6.51 6.72
CA PHE A 292 -1.34 -5.96 8.07
C PHE A 292 -2.78 -5.58 8.43
N ASP A 293 -3.75 -5.84 7.56
CA ASP A 293 -5.18 -5.78 7.90
C ASP A 293 -5.60 -7.00 8.75
N TYR A 294 -4.71 -7.98 8.91
CA TYR A 294 -4.92 -9.19 9.71
C TYR A 294 -4.26 -9.05 11.09
N GLU A 295 -4.89 -9.62 12.10
CA GLU A 295 -4.39 -9.60 13.48
C GLU A 295 -3.46 -10.77 13.82
N ASP A 296 -3.65 -11.93 13.16
CA ASP A 296 -2.85 -13.13 13.41
C ASP A 296 -1.48 -13.02 12.73
N GLU A 297 -0.41 -13.01 13.53
CA GLU A 297 0.98 -12.89 13.06
C GLU A 297 1.34 -13.96 12.02
N GLY A 298 0.87 -15.21 12.18
CA GLY A 298 1.10 -16.28 11.21
C GLY A 298 0.48 -15.97 9.85
N GLN A 299 -0.76 -15.48 9.84
CA GLN A 299 -1.45 -15.04 8.63
C GLN A 299 -0.75 -13.86 7.96
N ILE A 300 -0.28 -12.88 8.73
CA ILE A 300 0.49 -11.74 8.20
C ILE A 300 1.73 -12.25 7.48
N TYR A 301 2.50 -13.15 8.11
CA TYR A 301 3.69 -13.75 7.51
C TYR A 301 3.39 -14.53 6.23
N ASP A 302 2.35 -15.36 6.23
CA ASP A 302 1.94 -16.13 5.06
C ASP A 302 1.52 -15.23 3.88
N LEU A 303 0.82 -14.13 4.17
CA LEU A 303 0.41 -13.15 3.16
C LEU A 303 1.59 -12.34 2.64
N LEU A 304 2.50 -11.92 3.51
CA LEU A 304 3.75 -11.28 3.09
C LEU A 304 4.57 -12.21 2.19
N ALA A 305 4.64 -13.51 2.50
CA ALA A 305 5.32 -14.50 1.67
C ALA A 305 4.75 -14.64 0.25
N ARG A 306 3.53 -14.15 -0.01
CA ARG A 306 2.95 -14.06 -1.36
C ARG A 306 3.45 -12.86 -2.16
N SER A 307 4.03 -11.87 -1.49
CA SER A 307 4.51 -10.63 -2.10
C SER A 307 6.02 -10.48 -2.08
N VAL A 308 6.65 -10.79 -0.96
CA VAL A 308 8.08 -10.61 -0.71
C VAL A 308 8.75 -11.96 -0.49
N SER A 309 10.07 -12.01 -0.68
CA SER A 309 10.84 -13.24 -0.52
C SER A 309 12.20 -13.01 0.12
N GLY A 310 12.83 -14.10 0.56
CA GLY A 310 14.16 -14.07 1.17
C GLY A 310 14.20 -13.23 2.45
N ASP A 311 15.32 -12.54 2.67
CA ASP A 311 15.53 -11.69 3.85
C ASP A 311 14.58 -10.49 3.90
N LEU A 312 14.00 -10.10 2.75
CA LEU A 312 13.06 -8.98 2.70
C LEU A 312 11.79 -9.27 3.46
N LEU A 313 11.33 -10.53 3.49
CA LEU A 313 10.11 -10.91 4.21
C LEU A 313 10.18 -10.57 5.69
N VAL A 314 11.25 -10.98 6.37
CA VAL A 314 11.43 -10.72 7.81
C VAL A 314 11.61 -9.23 8.04
N LYS A 315 12.42 -8.55 7.22
CA LYS A 315 12.65 -7.11 7.35
C LYS A 315 11.37 -6.30 7.19
N THR A 316 10.57 -6.60 6.15
CA THR A 316 9.30 -5.93 5.91
C THR A 316 8.31 -6.17 7.04
N TYR A 317 8.26 -7.39 7.59
CA TYR A 317 7.45 -7.68 8.76
C TYR A 317 7.88 -6.85 9.97
N ASP A 318 9.15 -6.97 10.38
CA ASP A 318 9.68 -6.29 11.56
C ASP A 318 9.50 -4.76 11.44
N GLU A 319 9.80 -4.18 10.28
CA GLU A 319 9.69 -2.75 10.04
C GLU A 319 8.24 -2.27 10.13
N ILE A 320 7.30 -2.96 9.47
CA ILE A 320 5.90 -2.56 9.49
C ILE A 320 5.28 -2.80 10.85
N HIS A 321 5.50 -3.96 11.43
CA HIS A 321 5.02 -4.28 12.77
C HIS A 321 5.56 -3.32 13.81
N GLU A 322 6.86 -2.99 13.80
CA GLU A 322 7.43 -2.00 14.71
C GLU A 322 6.78 -0.63 14.54
N SER A 323 6.48 -0.19 13.33
CA SER A 323 5.84 1.12 13.12
C SER A 323 4.39 1.19 13.58
N LEU A 324 3.66 0.07 13.45
CA LEU A 324 2.26 -0.02 13.83
C LEU A 324 2.13 -0.21 15.34
N THR A 325 3.13 -0.87 15.95
CA THR A 325 3.17 -1.23 17.38
C THR A 325 4.01 -0.27 18.23
N MET A 326 4.80 0.63 17.63
CA MET A 326 5.62 1.61 18.33
C MET A 326 4.74 2.55 19.18
N LYS A 327 4.88 2.65 20.50
CA LYS A 327 5.66 1.92 21.51
C LYS A 327 5.08 2.41 22.85
N LEU A 328 4.36 1.57 23.60
CA LEU A 328 4.13 1.48 25.07
C LEU A 328 4.24 2.70 26.05
N GLU A 329 4.56 3.91 25.63
CA GLU A 329 4.49 5.15 26.43
C GLU A 329 3.25 5.98 26.09
N GLU A 330 2.77 5.90 24.83
CA GLU A 330 1.52 6.50 24.37
C GLU A 330 0.76 5.40 23.65
N ALA A 331 -0.39 4.96 24.17
CA ALA A 331 -1.17 3.89 23.55
C ALA A 331 -1.85 4.38 22.26
N ALA A 332 -1.04 4.47 21.22
CA ALA A 332 -1.41 4.85 19.87
C ALA A 332 -1.60 3.60 18.99
N ILE A 333 -2.65 3.59 18.18
CA ILE A 333 -2.98 2.57 17.19
C ILE A 333 -2.81 3.23 15.81
N CYS A 334 -1.86 2.73 15.04
CA CYS A 334 -1.66 3.14 13.65
C CYS A 334 -2.37 2.17 12.72
N GLU A 335 -3.03 2.69 11.69
CA GLU A 335 -3.72 1.92 10.68
C GLU A 335 -3.43 2.50 9.29
N VAL A 336 -3.10 1.64 8.32
CA VAL A 336 -2.95 2.06 6.92
C VAL A 336 -4.33 2.07 6.28
N ARG A 337 -4.73 3.20 5.69
CA ARG A 337 -6.06 3.35 5.10
C ARG A 337 -6.06 3.17 3.59
N SER A 338 -5.03 3.67 2.91
CA SER A 338 -4.92 3.50 1.46
C SER A 338 -3.49 3.67 0.97
N VAL A 339 -3.17 2.96 -0.11
CA VAL A 339 -1.89 3.04 -0.81
C VAL A 339 -2.14 3.39 -2.26
N ARG A 340 -1.67 4.56 -2.67
CA ARG A 340 -1.87 5.10 -4.01
C ARG A 340 -0.56 5.14 -4.78
N THR A 341 -0.48 4.37 -5.86
CA THR A 341 0.58 4.52 -6.86
C THR A 341 0.44 5.87 -7.57
N ILE A 342 1.51 6.66 -7.58
CA ILE A 342 1.60 7.94 -8.30
C ILE A 342 2.29 7.76 -9.65
N ASP A 343 3.35 6.95 -9.68
CA ASP A 343 4.14 6.66 -10.87
C ASP A 343 4.79 5.27 -10.73
N SER A 344 4.92 4.54 -11.83
CA SER A 344 5.50 3.20 -11.86
C SER A 344 6.15 2.96 -13.21
N GLU A 345 7.49 2.88 -13.22
CA GLU A 345 8.29 2.66 -14.42
C GLU A 345 8.96 1.29 -14.34
N VAL A 346 8.59 0.39 -15.25
CA VAL A 346 9.18 -0.95 -15.35
C VAL A 346 10.46 -0.89 -16.17
N GLN A 347 11.55 -1.37 -15.58
CA GLN A 347 12.86 -1.44 -16.20
C GLN A 347 13.18 -2.89 -16.58
N LEU A 348 12.93 -3.22 -17.85
CA LEU A 348 13.26 -4.52 -18.41
C LEU A 348 14.72 -4.55 -18.91
N PRO A 349 15.52 -5.56 -18.54
CA PRO A 349 16.88 -5.70 -19.05
C PRO A 349 16.86 -6.00 -20.56
N ALA A 350 17.76 -5.36 -21.31
CA ALA A 350 17.90 -5.57 -22.76
C ALA A 350 18.18 -7.05 -23.11
N VAL A 351 18.88 -7.77 -22.23
CA VAL A 351 19.12 -9.22 -22.34
C VAL A 351 18.88 -9.87 -20.98
N ALA A 352 17.71 -10.51 -20.82
CA ALA A 352 17.32 -11.17 -19.59
C ALA A 352 17.99 -12.54 -19.46
N ARG A 353 18.94 -12.66 -18.51
CA ARG A 353 19.60 -13.95 -18.17
C ARG A 353 18.94 -14.68 -17.01
N LYS A 354 18.14 -13.96 -16.23
CA LYS A 354 17.32 -14.45 -15.13
C LYS A 354 15.92 -13.89 -15.30
N PRO A 355 14.88 -14.57 -14.78
CA PRO A 355 13.52 -14.07 -14.82
C PRO A 355 13.35 -13.02 -13.72
N ALA A 356 13.91 -11.83 -13.95
CA ALA A 356 13.90 -10.72 -13.02
C ALA A 356 13.81 -9.39 -13.78
N PHE A 357 13.16 -8.41 -13.18
CA PHE A 357 13.06 -7.04 -13.66
C PHE A 357 13.04 -6.06 -12.49
N GLN A 358 13.22 -4.78 -12.80
CA GLN A 358 13.18 -3.73 -11.79
C GLN A 358 11.97 -2.82 -12.00
N VAL A 359 11.46 -2.23 -10.92
CA VAL A 359 10.38 -1.25 -10.98
C VAL A 359 10.74 -0.04 -10.15
N LEU A 360 10.81 1.13 -10.78
CA LEU A 360 10.93 2.40 -10.09
C LEU A 360 9.52 2.90 -9.78
N SER A 361 9.12 2.83 -8.53
CA SER A 361 7.78 3.23 -8.11
C SER A 361 7.82 4.46 -7.22
N THR A 362 6.84 5.34 -7.41
CA THR A 362 6.49 6.42 -6.49
C THR A 362 5.07 6.19 -6.01
N TRP A 363 4.86 6.16 -4.70
CA TRP A 363 3.54 5.93 -4.12
C TRP A 363 3.32 6.82 -2.89
N GLU A 364 2.06 6.98 -2.55
CA GLU A 364 1.61 7.66 -1.34
C GLU A 364 0.87 6.68 -0.44
N VAL A 365 1.18 6.73 0.85
CA VAL A 365 0.47 5.99 1.90
C VAL A 365 -0.25 7.01 2.75
N ILE A 366 -1.56 6.82 2.92
CA ILE A 366 -2.34 7.52 3.94
C ILE A 366 -2.71 6.52 5.03
N GLY A 367 -2.53 6.94 6.27
CA GLY A 367 -2.90 6.16 7.44
C GLY A 367 -3.43 7.06 8.54
N THR A 368 -4.08 6.45 9.51
CA THR A 368 -4.57 7.10 10.72
C THR A 368 -3.77 6.62 11.92
N VAL A 369 -3.25 7.56 12.69
CA VAL A 369 -2.63 7.34 14.00
C VAL A 369 -3.64 7.80 15.03
N ARG A 370 -4.30 6.85 15.67
CA ARG A 370 -5.19 7.11 16.81
C ARG A 370 -4.37 7.05 18.08
N HIS A 371 -4.60 7.94 19.02
CA HIS A 371 -4.22 7.79 20.42
C HIS A 371 -5.45 8.09 21.26
N TRP A 372 -5.34 7.97 22.57
CA TRP A 372 -6.44 8.26 23.47
C TRP A 372 -6.94 9.69 23.24
N GLY A 373 -8.20 9.80 22.83
CA GLY A 373 -8.90 11.08 22.69
C GLY A 373 -8.68 11.83 21.37
N HIS A 374 -7.87 11.37 20.40
CA HIS A 374 -7.90 11.96 19.05
C HIS A 374 -7.23 11.08 17.99
N GLY A 375 -7.50 11.35 16.71
CA GLY A 375 -6.95 10.63 15.58
C GLY A 375 -6.29 11.58 14.61
N HIS A 376 -5.04 11.32 14.24
CA HIS A 376 -4.34 12.08 13.22
C HIS A 376 -4.26 11.27 11.96
N TRP A 377 -4.51 11.87 10.81
CA TRP A 377 -4.08 11.27 9.58
C TRP A 377 -2.62 11.63 9.30
N ARG A 378 -1.98 10.77 8.53
CA ARG A 378 -0.60 10.95 8.07
C ARG A 378 -0.55 10.59 6.61
N LYS A 379 0.13 11.44 5.83
CA LYS A 379 0.34 11.22 4.41
C LYS A 379 1.83 11.21 4.13
N ASN A 380 2.33 10.08 3.64
CA ASN A 380 3.71 9.94 3.20
C ASN A 380 3.78 9.71 1.70
N ARG A 381 4.82 10.26 1.09
CA ARG A 381 5.22 9.92 -0.27
C ARG A 381 6.57 9.27 -0.25
N SER A 382 6.65 8.12 -0.90
CA SER A 382 7.86 7.31 -1.01
C SER A 382 8.20 7.08 -2.47
N ARG A 383 9.50 6.92 -2.75
CA ARG A 383 10.03 6.50 -4.04
C ARG A 383 11.13 5.47 -3.81
N ALA A 384 11.04 4.33 -4.50
CA ALA A 384 12.01 3.26 -4.39
C ALA A 384 12.17 2.51 -5.71
N LEU A 385 13.34 1.88 -5.86
CA LEU A 385 13.62 0.89 -6.89
C LEU A 385 13.41 -0.50 -6.29
N TYR A 386 12.52 -1.28 -6.88
CA TYR A 386 12.23 -2.65 -6.47
C TYR A 386 12.85 -3.65 -7.43
N ASP A 387 13.38 -4.74 -6.89
CA ASP A 387 13.75 -5.92 -7.63
C ASP A 387 12.60 -6.94 -7.54
N VAL A 388 12.16 -7.43 -8.70
CA VAL A 388 11.09 -8.42 -8.82
C VAL A 388 11.64 -9.63 -9.55
N SER A 389 11.59 -10.79 -8.91
CA SER A 389 12.16 -12.04 -9.41
C SER A 389 11.15 -13.17 -9.39
N TRP A 390 11.24 -14.04 -10.39
CA TRP A 390 10.49 -15.29 -10.42
C TRP A 390 11.21 -16.36 -9.61
N LEU A 391 10.48 -16.95 -8.67
CA LEU A 391 10.91 -18.10 -7.88
C LEU A 391 10.22 -19.35 -8.41
N GLU A 392 11.02 -20.34 -8.84
CA GLU A 392 10.52 -21.57 -9.42
C GLU A 392 9.58 -22.32 -8.45
N GLY A 393 8.38 -22.65 -8.93
CA GLY A 393 7.35 -23.32 -8.13
C GLY A 393 6.60 -22.43 -7.14
N VAL A 394 6.93 -21.14 -7.06
CA VAL A 394 6.32 -20.17 -6.13
C VAL A 394 5.64 -19.02 -6.87
N GLY A 395 6.33 -18.39 -7.83
CA GLY A 395 5.80 -17.23 -8.54
C GLY A 395 6.72 -16.01 -8.51
N TRP A 396 6.23 -14.88 -9.01
CA TRP A 396 6.91 -13.58 -8.88
C TRP A 396 6.84 -13.09 -7.43
N ARG A 397 7.97 -12.57 -6.93
CA ARG A 397 8.09 -11.92 -5.62
C ARG A 397 9.00 -10.70 -5.72
N ILE A 398 8.78 -9.75 -4.83
CA ILE A 398 9.73 -8.68 -4.55
C ILE A 398 10.85 -9.28 -3.70
N ASP A 399 12.08 -9.25 -4.17
CA ASP A 399 13.25 -9.82 -3.48
C ASP A 399 14.32 -8.77 -3.12
N GLY A 400 14.13 -7.53 -3.58
CA GLY A 400 14.97 -6.39 -3.25
C GLY A 400 14.20 -5.08 -3.29
N VAL A 401 14.66 -4.12 -2.48
CA VAL A 401 14.17 -2.74 -2.50
C VAL A 401 15.31 -1.79 -2.12
N GLU A 402 15.42 -0.70 -2.88
CA GLU A 402 16.29 0.44 -2.60
C GLU A 402 15.43 1.70 -2.51
N VAL A 403 15.22 2.20 -1.28
CA VAL A 403 14.48 3.44 -1.05
C VAL A 403 15.32 4.63 -1.51
N ILE A 404 14.78 5.45 -2.41
CA ILE A 404 15.47 6.59 -3.03
C ILE A 404 15.12 7.89 -2.31
N ASP A 405 13.82 8.14 -2.12
CA ASP A 405 13.32 9.35 -1.48
C ASP A 405 12.09 9.01 -0.66
N GLN A 406 11.94 9.75 0.42
CA GLN A 406 10.75 9.68 1.22
C GLN A 406 10.55 10.94 2.04
N ARG A 407 9.31 11.38 2.07
CA ARG A 407 8.91 12.55 2.84
C ARG A 407 7.47 12.46 3.30
N ARG A 408 7.24 13.00 4.49
CA ARG A 408 5.91 13.34 4.96
C ARG A 408 5.39 14.53 4.18
N LEU A 409 4.16 14.44 3.69
CA LEU A 409 3.49 15.46 2.89
C LEU A 409 2.44 16.25 3.67
N ASP A 410 2.00 15.74 4.83
CA ASP A 410 1.16 16.52 5.73
C ASP A 410 2.02 17.48 6.57
N ASP A 411 1.51 18.68 6.82
CA ASP A 411 2.22 19.75 7.53
C ASP A 411 2.05 19.70 9.05
N GLY A 412 1.31 18.70 9.55
CA GLY A 412 0.94 18.61 10.95
C GLY A 412 0.13 19.79 11.49
N GLN A 413 -0.21 20.80 10.66
CA GLN A 413 -1.13 21.90 11.00
C GLN A 413 -2.57 21.52 10.71
N GLU A 414 -2.79 20.53 9.85
CA GLU A 414 -4.02 19.74 9.79
C GLU A 414 -4.03 18.64 10.86
N SER A 415 -3.33 18.88 11.99
CA SER A 415 -3.55 18.14 13.23
C SER A 415 -5.02 18.27 13.59
N VAL A 416 -5.70 17.14 13.58
CA VAL A 416 -6.85 17.00 14.45
C VAL A 416 -6.24 16.95 15.85
N LYS A 417 -6.27 18.06 16.57
CA LYS A 417 -5.96 18.06 18.00
C LYS A 417 -7.17 17.61 18.77
#